data_AF-A0A966YKS7-F1
#
_entry.id   AF-A0A966YKS7-F1
#
_cell.length_a   1.000
_cell.length_b   1.000
_cell.length_c   1.000
_cell.angle_alpha   90.00
_cell.angle_beta   90.00
_cell.angle_gamma   90.00
#
_symmetry.space_group_name_H-M   'P 1'
#
loop_
_entity.id
_entity.type
_entity.pdbx_description
1 polymer ?
#
loop_
_entity_poly.entity_id
_entity_poly.type
_entity_poly.pdbx_seq_one_letter_code
_entity_poly.pdbx_strand_id
1 'polypeptide(L)'
;MTTGQAVEALAEHSVPAGPVLTRAQVFDDPQVIHNNLIVEWDLPNGETLLQAGPPGTFSATQPEFRPFIGVVGEHTEQILAELGHDAAAIASFRGAGVVA
;
A
#
# COMPACT_ATOMS: atom_id res chain seq x y z
N MET A 1 2.07 34.21 -17.57
CA MET A 1 2.39 33.66 -16.24
C MET A 1 2.03 32.18 -16.24
N THR A 2 2.98 31.31 -15.91
CA THR A 2 2.75 29.86 -15.72
C THR A 2 2.28 29.57 -14.29
N THR A 3 1.82 28.36 -14.00
CA THR A 3 1.46 27.94 -12.63
C THR A 3 2.65 28.09 -11.67
N GLY A 4 3.86 27.70 -12.08
CA GLY A 4 5.05 27.86 -11.26
C GLY A 4 5.37 29.32 -10.93
N GLN A 5 5.32 30.20 -11.95
CA GLN A 5 5.50 31.65 -11.76
C GLN A 5 4.44 32.25 -10.82
N ALA A 6 3.21 31.75 -10.87
CA ALA A 6 2.15 32.20 -9.97
C ALA A 6 2.38 31.78 -8.51
N VAL A 7 2.81 30.54 -8.29
CA VAL A 7 3.13 30.02 -6.95
C VAL A 7 4.31 30.79 -6.34
N GLU A 8 5.37 31.07 -7.12
CA GLU A 8 6.51 31.89 -6.67
C GLU A 8 6.09 33.30 -6.26
N ALA A 9 5.30 33.99 -7.11
CA ALA A 9 4.83 35.34 -6.81
C ALA A 9 3.94 35.40 -5.55
N LEU A 10 3.11 34.37 -5.29
CA LEU A 10 2.30 34.28 -4.08
C LEU A 10 3.14 34.01 -2.83
N ALA A 11 4.19 33.20 -2.95
CA ALA A 11 5.11 32.88 -1.86
C ALA A 11 5.86 34.12 -1.36
N GLU A 12 6.26 35.04 -2.25
CA GLU A 12 6.88 36.34 -1.89
C GLU A 12 6.00 37.18 -0.94
N HIS A 13 4.68 36.99 -1.01
CA HIS A 13 3.70 37.64 -0.16
C HIS A 13 3.18 36.75 0.98
N SER A 14 3.83 35.62 1.26
CA SER A 14 3.43 34.66 2.29
C SER A 14 2.00 34.11 2.10
N VAL A 15 1.52 34.06 0.86
CA VAL A 15 0.23 33.44 0.54
C VAL A 15 0.44 31.94 0.28
N PRO A 16 -0.19 31.04 1.05
CA PRO A 16 -0.02 29.61 0.86
C PRO A 16 -0.66 29.18 -0.46
N ALA A 17 0.17 28.63 -1.34
CA ALA A 17 -0.25 28.13 -2.65
C ALA A 17 0.61 26.93 -3.05
N GLY A 18 0.05 26.08 -3.91
CA GLY A 18 0.74 24.96 -4.53
C GLY A 18 0.08 24.61 -5.86
N PRO A 19 0.80 23.92 -6.76
CA PRO A 19 0.21 23.48 -8.03
C PRO A 19 -0.85 22.40 -7.80
N VAL A 20 -1.88 22.38 -8.65
CA VAL A 20 -2.80 21.24 -8.73
C VAL A 20 -2.17 20.19 -9.63
N LEU A 21 -1.68 19.10 -9.04
CA LEU A 21 -1.05 18.01 -9.77
C LEU A 21 -2.10 17.07 -10.38
N THR A 22 -1.81 16.61 -11.60
CA THR A 22 -2.50 15.44 -12.17
C THR A 22 -1.95 14.15 -11.57
N ARG A 23 -2.69 13.04 -11.69
CA ARG A 23 -2.25 11.73 -11.17
C ARG A 23 -0.89 11.31 -11.69
N ALA A 24 -0.58 11.59 -12.96
CA ALA A 24 0.72 11.26 -13.56
C ALA A 24 1.85 12.10 -12.97
N GLN A 25 1.60 13.37 -12.65
CA GLN A 25 2.61 14.27 -12.09
C GLN A 25 2.95 13.96 -10.62
N VAL A 26 2.09 13.23 -9.90
CA VAL A 26 2.35 12.84 -8.50
C VAL A 26 3.60 11.96 -8.39
N PHE A 27 3.86 11.09 -9.38
CA PHE A 27 5.01 10.18 -9.35
C PHE A 27 6.36 10.91 -9.45
N ASP A 28 6.37 12.08 -10.08
CA ASP A 28 7.57 12.91 -10.27
C ASP A 28 7.68 14.03 -9.21
N ASP A 29 6.72 14.12 -8.28
CA ASP A 29 6.71 15.20 -7.30
C ASP A 29 7.86 15.04 -6.28
N PRO A 30 8.68 16.09 -6.06
CA PRO A 30 9.83 16.00 -5.16
C PRO A 30 9.48 15.59 -3.73
N GLN A 31 8.30 15.98 -3.22
CA GLN A 31 7.87 15.63 -1.88
C GLN A 31 7.40 14.18 -1.80
N VAL A 32 6.76 13.66 -2.86
CA VAL A 32 6.38 12.25 -2.97
C VAL A 32 7.62 11.36 -2.99
N ILE A 33 8.62 11.72 -3.81
CA ILE A 33 9.89 10.98 -3.91
C ILE A 33 10.67 11.05 -2.60
N HIS A 34 10.84 12.25 -2.02
CA HIS A 34 11.60 12.44 -0.79
C HIS A 34 11.06 11.61 0.37
N ASN A 35 9.74 11.48 0.47
CA ASN A 35 9.08 10.77 1.56
C ASN A 35 8.77 9.29 1.23
N ASN A 36 9.17 8.78 0.05
CA ASN A 36 8.85 7.44 -0.41
C ASN A 36 7.34 7.10 -0.29
N LEU A 37 6.47 8.04 -0.66
CA LEU A 37 5.01 7.89 -0.47
C LEU A 37 4.37 6.90 -1.45
N ILE A 38 5.09 6.54 -2.51
CA ILE A 38 4.71 5.48 -3.45
C ILE A 38 5.79 4.42 -3.36
N VAL A 39 5.36 3.19 -3.12
CA VAL A 39 6.21 2.03 -2.94
C VAL A 39 5.98 1.05 -4.08
N GLU A 40 7.09 0.51 -4.56
CA GLU A 40 7.15 -0.51 -5.60
C GLU A 40 7.45 -1.86 -4.95
N TRP A 41 6.73 -2.90 -5.34
CA TRP A 41 6.92 -4.24 -4.78
C TRP A 41 6.52 -5.36 -5.73
N ASP A 42 7.20 -6.50 -5.58
CA ASP A 42 7.00 -7.67 -6.43
C ASP A 42 5.89 -8.56 -5.87
N LEU A 43 4.94 -8.89 -6.74
CA LEU A 43 3.87 -9.83 -6.49
C LEU A 43 4.38 -11.28 -6.62
N PRO A 44 3.74 -12.26 -5.94
CA PRO A 44 4.11 -13.67 -6.07
C PRO A 44 4.05 -14.23 -7.50
N ASN A 45 3.28 -13.60 -8.38
CA ASN A 45 3.17 -13.97 -9.80
C ASN A 45 4.31 -13.39 -10.67
N GLY A 46 5.26 -12.65 -10.08
CA GLY A 46 6.40 -12.04 -10.77
C GLY A 46 6.12 -10.68 -11.40
N GLU A 47 4.92 -10.11 -11.22
CA GLU A 47 4.61 -8.73 -11.63
C GLU A 47 4.99 -7.73 -10.54
N THR A 48 5.19 -6.47 -10.92
CA THR A 48 5.49 -5.40 -9.97
C THR A 48 4.28 -4.47 -9.84
N LEU A 49 3.94 -4.09 -8.61
CA LEU A 49 2.82 -3.19 -8.30
C LEU A 49 3.33 -1.90 -7.64
N LEU A 50 2.76 -0.77 -8.06
CA LEU A 50 2.91 0.51 -7.39
C LEU A 50 1.70 0.77 -6.47
N GLN A 51 1.96 1.10 -5.22
CA GLN A 51 0.94 1.40 -4.23
C GLN A 51 1.34 2.60 -3.36
N ALA A 52 0.35 3.30 -2.81
CA ALA A 52 0.61 4.27 -1.77
C ALA A 52 1.21 3.57 -0.54
N GLY A 53 2.35 4.08 -0.07
CA GLY A 53 2.99 3.63 1.16
C GLY A 53 2.24 4.11 2.40
N PRO A 54 2.74 3.77 3.61
CA PRO A 54 2.19 4.27 4.86
C PRO A 54 2.18 5.81 4.88
N PRO A 55 1.06 6.46 5.27
CA PRO A 55 0.92 7.91 5.18
C PRO A 55 1.76 8.68 6.22
N GLY A 56 2.32 7.99 7.21
CA GLY A 56 3.12 8.58 8.28
C GLY A 56 4.33 7.73 8.60
N THR A 57 5.41 8.40 8.99
CA THR A 57 6.63 7.78 9.51
C THR A 57 6.69 7.99 11.02
N PHE A 58 7.25 7.01 11.73
CA PHE A 58 7.41 7.08 13.18
C PHE A 58 8.86 6.87 13.55
N SER A 59 9.38 7.70 14.45
CA SER A 59 10.79 7.68 14.83
C SER A 59 11.22 6.37 15.50
N ALA A 60 10.33 5.73 16.27
CA ALA A 60 10.62 4.50 17.00
C ALA A 60 10.15 3.22 16.28
N THR A 61 9.04 3.30 15.54
CA THR A 61 8.38 2.14 14.92
C THR A 61 8.09 2.43 13.46
N GLN A 62 9.12 2.35 12.62
CA GLN A 62 8.93 2.53 11.18
C GLN A 62 7.90 1.49 10.68
N PRO A 63 6.85 1.92 9.95
CA PRO A 63 5.85 1.00 9.46
C PRO A 63 6.49 0.08 8.41
N GLU A 64 6.43 -1.22 8.65
CA GLU A 64 6.82 -2.19 7.64
C GLU A 64 5.70 -2.30 6.61
N PHE A 65 5.98 -1.94 5.37
CA PHE A 65 5.02 -2.12 4.29
C PHE A 65 5.07 -3.59 3.83
N ARG A 66 4.19 -4.42 4.40
CA ARG A 66 3.90 -5.78 3.92
C ARG A 66 2.53 -5.80 3.25
N PRO A 67 2.47 -5.61 1.93
CA PRO A 67 1.20 -5.75 1.23
C PRO A 67 0.80 -7.23 1.25
N PHE A 68 -0.32 -7.50 1.93
CA PHE A 68 -0.90 -8.83 1.98
C PHE A 68 -1.84 -9.00 0.78
N ILE A 69 -1.33 -9.56 -0.30
CA ILE A 69 -2.17 -10.07 -1.40
C ILE A 69 -2.27 -11.58 -1.20
N GLY A 70 -3.21 -11.96 -0.33
CA GLY A 70 -3.55 -13.35 -0.16
C GLY A 70 -4.52 -13.82 -1.26
N VAL A 71 -4.38 -15.05 -1.73
CA VAL A 71 -5.43 -15.70 -2.52
C VAL A 71 -6.56 -16.19 -1.61
N VAL A 72 -7.75 -16.39 -2.17
CA VAL A 72 -8.88 -16.95 -1.42
C VAL A 72 -8.48 -18.32 -0.88
N GLY A 73 -8.57 -18.50 0.44
CA GLY A 73 -8.26 -19.76 1.11
C GLY A 73 -6.79 -19.96 1.51
N GLU A 74 -5.88 -19.03 1.18
CA GLU A 74 -4.42 -19.20 1.37
C GLU A 74 -4.04 -19.61 2.80
N HIS A 75 -4.69 -19.03 3.81
CA HIS A 75 -4.38 -19.27 5.22
C HIS A 75 -5.43 -20.13 5.93
N THR A 76 -6.39 -20.71 5.19
CA THR A 76 -7.52 -21.45 5.79
C THR A 76 -7.04 -22.64 6.62
N GLU A 77 -6.15 -23.47 6.08
CA GLU A 77 -5.66 -24.65 6.80
C GLU A 77 -4.78 -24.26 8.00
N GLN A 78 -3.90 -23.26 7.82
CA GLN A 78 -3.04 -22.76 8.89
C GLN A 78 -3.87 -22.27 10.08
N ILE A 79 -4.85 -21.40 9.83
CA ILE A 79 -5.69 -20.82 10.88
C ILE A 79 -6.54 -21.90 11.56
N LEU A 80 -7.10 -22.86 10.80
CA LEU A 80 -7.88 -23.95 11.40
C LEU A 80 -7.03 -24.85 12.30
N ALA A 81 -5.77 -25.11 11.92
CA ALA A 81 -4.82 -25.85 12.74
C ALA A 81 -4.45 -25.07 14.02
N GLU A 82 -4.20 -23.76 13.92
CA GLU A 82 -3.95 -22.89 15.07
C GLU A 82 -5.15 -22.84 16.05
N LEU A 83 -6.36 -22.98 15.53
CA LEU A 83 -7.59 -23.09 16.32
C LEU A 83 -7.83 -24.50 16.92
N GLY A 84 -6.95 -25.47 16.64
CA GLY A 84 -6.98 -26.81 17.22
C GLY A 84 -7.76 -27.85 16.40
N HIS A 85 -8.10 -27.58 15.14
CA HIS A 85 -8.65 -28.59 14.25
C HIS A 85 -7.53 -29.50 13.72
N ASP A 86 -7.79 -30.82 13.72
CA ASP A 86 -6.89 -31.77 13.10
C ASP A 86 -7.09 -31.84 11.57
N ALA A 87 -6.17 -32.51 10.88
CA ALA A 87 -6.21 -32.65 9.43
C ALA A 87 -7.49 -33.35 8.92
N ALA A 88 -8.09 -34.24 9.74
CA ALA A 88 -9.30 -34.96 9.37
C ALA A 88 -10.54 -34.05 9.39
N ALA A 89 -10.66 -33.20 10.42
CA ALA A 89 -11.71 -32.19 10.52
C ALA A 89 -11.60 -31.16 9.39
N ILE A 90 -10.39 -30.67 9.09
CA ILE A 90 -10.14 -29.70 8.02
C ILE A 90 -10.54 -30.29 6.65
N ALA A 91 -10.16 -31.53 6.37
CA ALA A 91 -10.55 -32.23 5.14
C ALA A 91 -12.07 -32.40 5.04
N SER A 92 -12.75 -32.68 6.15
CA SER A 92 -14.22 -32.77 6.21
C SER A 92 -14.89 -31.43 5.86
N PHE A 93 -14.39 -30.31 6.39
CA PHE A 93 -14.91 -28.97 6.08
C PHE A 93 -14.73 -28.60 4.61
N ARG A 94 -13.57 -28.94 4.03
CA ARG A 94 -13.29 -28.74 2.61
C ARG A 94 -14.21 -29.59 1.73
N GLY A 95 -14.41 -30.87 2.08
CA GLY A 95 -15.31 -31.77 1.38
C GLY A 95 -16.79 -31.35 1.44
N ALA A 96 -17.19 -30.71 2.54
CA ALA A 96 -18.53 -30.16 2.71
C ALA A 96 -18.74 -28.77 2.07
N GLY A 97 -17.67 -28.16 1.51
CA GLY A 97 -17.73 -26.82 0.92
C GLY A 97 -17.93 -25.68 1.93
N VAL A 98 -17.63 -25.92 3.21
CA VAL A 98 -17.74 -24.90 4.28
C VAL A 98 -16.55 -23.94 4.26
N VAL A 99 -15.39 -24.41 3.79
CA VAL A 99 -14.16 -23.64 3.65
C VAL A 99 -13.56 -23.83 2.25
N ALA A 100 -12.86 -22.80 1.76
CA ALA A 100 -12.22 -22.77 0.45
C ALA A 100 -10.84 -23.47 0.45
#